data_AF-A0A9D6JPJ4-F1
#
_entry.id   AF-A0A9D6JPJ4-F1
#
_cell.length_a   1.000
_cell.length_b   1.000
_cell.length_c   1.000
_cell.angle_alpha   90.00
_cell.angle_beta   90.00
_cell.angle_gamma   90.00
#
_symmetry.space_group_name_H-M   'P 1'
#
loop_
_entity.id
_entity.type
_entity.pdbx_description
1 polymer ?
#
loop_
_entity_poly.entity_id
_entity_poly.type
_entity_poly.pdbx_seq_one_letter_code
_entity_poly.pdbx_strand_id
1 'polypeptide(L)' 'MKTSLIIEDRLFRAAQKEAHREGKTLSETISFWARVGWESLRRSKHHPRHPVKPVDLGGPSSINLKSRRDWMDLLDHDRA' A
#
# COMPACT_ATOMS: atom_id res chain seq x y z
N MET A 1 -4.66 -0.46 32.29
CA MET A 1 -5.80 0.49 32.47
C MET A 1 -6.97 -0.04 31.65
N LYS A 2 -8.19 -0.08 32.20
CA LYS A 2 -9.38 -0.53 31.45
C LYS A 2 -10.09 0.70 30.88
N THR A 3 -10.45 0.65 29.60
CA THR A 3 -11.16 1.72 28.90
C THR A 3 -12.37 1.13 28.18
N SER A 4 -13.44 1.91 28.07
CA SER A 4 -14.60 1.58 27.25
C SER A 4 -14.47 2.28 25.89
N LEU A 5 -14.90 1.60 24.83
CA LEU A 5 -14.91 2.12 23.46
C LEU A 5 -16.26 1.75 22.84
N ILE A 6 -16.91 2.72 22.23
CA ILE A 6 -18.12 2.48 21.42
C ILE A 6 -17.65 2.25 19.99
N ILE A 7 -18.03 1.10 19.42
CA ILE A 7 -17.73 0.71 18.03
C ILE A 7 -18.99 0.24 17.34
N GLU A 8 -19.01 0.30 16.01
CA GLU A 8 -20.11 -0.22 15.22
C GLU A 8 -20.29 -1.73 15.40
N ASP A 9 -21.53 -2.20 15.38
CA ASP A 9 -21.89 -3.62 15.53
C ASP A 9 -21.19 -4.53 14.52
N ARG A 10 -20.98 -4.06 13.29
CA ARG A 10 -20.29 -4.83 12.24
C ARG A 10 -18.83 -5.07 12.61
N LEU A 11 -18.16 -4.03 13.10
CA LEU A 11 -16.78 -4.06 13.57
C LEU A 11 -16.64 -4.94 14.81
N PHE A 12 -17.59 -4.83 15.74
CA PHE A 12 -17.65 -5.69 16.92
C PHE A 12 -17.75 -7.18 16.54
N ARG A 13 -18.68 -7.54 15.65
CA ARG A 13 -18.84 -8.92 15.17
C ARG A 13 -17.60 -9.45 14.46
N ALA A 14 -16.94 -8.62 13.66
CA ALA A 14 -15.70 -8.98 12.99
C ALA A 14 -14.58 -9.26 14.01
N ALA A 15 -14.39 -8.36 14.98
CA ALA A 15 -13.39 -8.51 16.03
C ALA A 15 -13.67 -9.75 16.91
N GLN A 16 -14.94 -10.04 17.21
CA GLN A 16 -15.33 -11.22 17.98
C GLN A 16 -15.01 -12.52 17.23
N LYS A 17 -15.28 -12.59 15.92
CA LYS A 17 -14.95 -13.75 15.08
C LYS A 17 -13.43 -13.97 15.02
N GLU A 18 -12.67 -12.90 14.85
CA GLU A 18 -11.21 -12.93 14.80
C GLU A 18 -10.62 -13.38 16.14
N ALA A 19 -11.10 -12.81 17.25
CA ALA A 19 -10.68 -13.17 18.61
C ALA A 19 -10.90 -14.66 18.91
N HIS A 20 -12.08 -15.19 18.55
CA HIS A 20 -12.38 -16.62 18.69
C HIS A 20 -11.46 -17.49 17.83
N ARG A 21 -11.17 -17.07 16.59
CA ARG A 21 -10.29 -17.81 15.67
C ARG A 21 -8.86 -17.92 16.19
N GLU A 22 -8.34 -16.84 16.77
CA GLU A 22 -6.95 -16.78 17.24
C GLU A 22 -6.77 -17.18 18.71
N GLY A 23 -7.86 -17.49 19.43
CA GLY A 23 -7.81 -17.79 20.86
C GLY A 23 -7.39 -16.60 21.72
N LYS A 24 -7.68 -15.38 21.27
CA LYS A 24 -7.33 -14.12 21.94
C LYS A 24 -8.57 -13.45 22.54
N THR A 25 -8.36 -12.52 23.45
CA THR A 25 -9.45 -11.67 23.95
C THR A 25 -9.83 -10.62 22.92
N LEU A 26 -11.10 -10.20 22.95
CA LEU A 26 -11.59 -9.12 22.09
C LEU A 26 -10.76 -7.83 22.23
N SER A 27 -10.36 -7.49 23.46
CA SER A 27 -9.51 -6.34 23.75
C SER A 27 -8.13 -6.43 23.09
N GLU A 28 -7.52 -7.60 23.06
CA GLU A 28 -6.21 -7.80 22.42
C GLU A 28 -6.32 -7.64 20.91
N THR A 29 -7.36 -8.23 20.30
CA THR A 29 -7.62 -8.07 18.86
C THR A 29 -7.83 -6.60 18.48
N ILE A 30 -8.67 -5.88 19.22
CA ILE A 30 -8.93 -4.45 18.97
C ILE A 30 -7.65 -3.62 19.18
N SER A 31 -6.88 -3.91 20.23
CA SER A 31 -5.61 -3.21 20.50
C SER A 31 -4.58 -3.45 19.39
N PHE A 32 -4.52 -4.68 18.87
CA PHE A 32 -3.67 -5.03 17.75
C PHE A 32 -4.07 -4.29 16.47
N TRP A 33 -5.36 -4.27 16.12
CA TRP A 33 -5.86 -3.52 14.96
C TRP A 33 -5.59 -2.03 15.08
N ALA A 34 -5.79 -1.45 16.27
CA ALA A 34 -5.46 -0.05 16.52
C ALA A 34 -3.98 0.22 16.26
N ARG A 35 -3.08 -0.64 16.76
CA ARG A 35 -1.63 -0.51 16.52
C ARG A 35 -1.27 -0.56 15.03
N VAL A 36 -1.82 -1.52 14.29
CA VAL A 36 -1.60 -1.66 12.84
C VAL A 36 -2.16 -0.45 12.10
N GLY A 37 -3.37 0.01 12.45
CA GLY A 37 -4.00 1.18 11.87
C GLY A 37 -3.20 2.46 12.08
N TRP A 38 -2.69 2.68 13.30
CA TRP A 38 -1.81 3.81 13.63
C TRP A 38 -0.51 3.80 12.82
N GLU A 39 0.12 2.63 12.69
CA GLU A 39 1.33 2.51 11.90
C GLU A 39 1.08 2.76 10.41
N SER A 40 -0.01 2.21 9.87
CA SER A 40 -0.44 2.44 8.48
C SER A 40 -0.72 3.92 8.21
N LEU A 41 -1.45 4.58 9.12
CA LEU A 41 -1.74 6.02 9.05
C LEU A 41 -0.46 6.87 9.12
N ARG A 42 0.49 6.48 9.97
CA ARG A 42 1.78 7.18 10.06
C ARG A 42 2.56 7.04 8.75
N ARG A 43 2.62 5.83 8.18
CA ARG A 43 3.29 5.59 6.90
C ARG A 43 2.64 6.36 5.76
N SER A 44 1.31 6.45 5.71
CA SER A 44 0.60 7.20 4.67
C SER A 44 0.82 8.71 4.77
N LYS A 45 0.95 9.27 5.98
CA LYS A 45 1.32 10.67 6.18
C LYS A 45 2.76 10.99 5.81
N HIS A 46 3.67 10.01 5.91
CA HIS A 46 5.09 10.18 5.56
C HIS A 46 5.42 9.91 4.10
N HIS A 47 4.49 9.37 3.31
CA HIS A 47 4.62 9.42 1.86
C HIS A 47 4.02 10.74 1.39
N PRO A 48 4.82 11.81 1.15
CA PRO A 48 4.31 12.88 0.32
C PRO A 48 3.80 12.19 -0.93
N ARG A 49 2.56 12.46 -1.34
CA ARG A 49 2.08 12.09 -2.67
C ARG A 49 3.19 12.55 -3.60
N HIS A 50 4.03 11.62 -4.10
CA HIS A 50 5.08 11.99 -5.01
C HIS A 50 4.35 12.74 -6.11
N PRO A 51 4.67 14.02 -6.36
CA PRO A 51 4.08 14.69 -7.49
C PRO A 51 4.43 13.79 -8.66
N VAL A 52 3.41 13.16 -9.24
CA VAL A 52 3.55 12.38 -10.47
C VAL A 52 4.10 13.40 -11.44
N LYS A 53 5.42 13.42 -11.62
CA LYS A 53 6.03 14.29 -12.60
C LYS A 53 5.50 13.76 -13.93
N PRO A 54 4.71 14.54 -14.68
CA PRO A 54 4.31 14.10 -16.00
C PRO A 54 5.59 13.79 -16.76
N VAL A 55 5.68 12.57 -17.30
CA VAL A 55 6.75 12.22 -18.22
C VAL A 55 6.62 13.17 -19.39
N ASP A 56 7.64 13.99 -19.61
CA ASP A 56 7.67 14.93 -20.72
C ASP A 56 7.79 14.12 -22.02
N LEU A 57 6.66 13.99 -22.73
CA LEU A 57 6.59 13.34 -24.04
C LEU A 57 6.93 14.32 -25.19
N GLY A 58 7.35 15.56 -24.86
CA GLY A 58 7.45 16.68 -25.80
C GLY A 58 8.87 17.14 -26.17
N GLY A 59 9.91 16.36 -25.87
CA GLY A 59 11.26 16.62 -26.37
C GLY A 59 11.50 15.94 -27.73
N PRO A 60 12.15 16.58 -28.71
CA PRO A 60 12.49 15.94 -29.98
C PRO A 60 13.72 15.03 -29.78
N SER A 61 13.60 14.01 -28.94
CA SER A 61 14.42 12.81 -29.07
C SER A 61 13.83 12.05 -30.25
N SER A 62 14.17 12.48 -31.47
CA SER A 62 13.97 11.68 -32.67
C SER A 62 14.80 10.42 -32.52
N ILE A 63 14.27 9.41 -31.83
CA ILE A 63 14.79 8.06 -31.91
C ILE A 63 14.64 7.71 -33.38
N ASN A 64 15.75 7.64 -34.11
CA ASN A 64 15.75 7.31 -35.53
C ASN A 64 15.53 5.80 -35.65
N LEU A 65 14.27 5.41 -35.47
CA LEU A 65 13.79 4.02 -35.39
C LEU A 65 13.75 3.44 -36.81
N LYS A 66 14.90 2.98 -37.31
CA LYS A 66 15.01 2.44 -38.67
C LYS A 66 14.84 0.92 -38.75
N SER A 67 14.88 0.17 -37.64
CA SER A 67 14.86 -1.29 -37.70
C SER A 67 14.25 -1.96 -36.46
N ARG A 68 13.52 -3.06 -36.68
CA ARG A 68 12.94 -3.93 -35.63
C ARG A 68 14.00 -4.60 -34.74
N ARG A 69 15.23 -4.77 -35.23
CA ARG A 69 16.31 -5.40 -34.46
C ARG A 69 16.74 -4.51 -33.29
N ASP A 70 16.74 -3.20 -33.52
CA ASP A 70 17.11 -2.18 -32.52
C ASP A 70 16.14 -2.22 -31.32
N TRP A 71 14.89 -2.63 -31.54
CA TRP A 71 13.90 -2.83 -30.48
C TRP A 71 14.22 -4.02 -29.57
N MET A 72 14.69 -5.12 -30.15
CA MET A 72 15.01 -6.33 -29.38
C MET A 72 16.24 -6.09 -28.51
N ASP A 73 17.26 -5.43 -29.04
CA ASP A 73 18.50 -5.16 -28.32
C ASP A 73 18.27 -4.24 -27.10
N LEU A 74 17.41 -3.22 -27.23
CA LEU A 74 17.14 -2.28 -26.15
C LEU A 74 16.31 -2.91 -25.01
N LEU A 75 15.40 -3.83 -25.35
CA LEU A 75 14.61 -4.58 -24.37
C LEU A 75 15.42 -5.62 -23.59
N ASP A 76 16.46 -6.19 -24.20
CA ASP A 76 17.34 -7.14 -23.52
C ASP A 76 18.30 -6.45 -22.54
N HIS A 77 18.68 -5.20 -22.78
CA HIS A 77 19.54 -4.44 -21.87
C HIS A 77 18.83 -3.94 -20.60
N ASP A 78 17.50 -3.79 -20.63
CA ASP A 78 16.69 -3.37 -19.48
C ASP A 78 16.41 -4.53 -18.48
N ARG A 79 16.88 -5.74 -18.81
CA ARG A 79 16.72 -6.97 -18.01
C ARG A 79 17.95 -7.36 -17.20
N ALA A 80 19.08 -6.66 -17.38
CA ALA A 80 20.33 -6.88 -16.63
C ALA A 80 20.50 -5.85 -15.51
#